data_AF-A0A6A6UDR6-F1
#
_entry.id   AF-A0A6A6UDR6-F1
#
_cell.length_a   1.000
_cell.length_b   1.000
_cell.length_c   1.000
_cell.angle_alpha   90.00
_cell.angle_beta   90.00
_cell.angle_gamma   90.00
#
_symmetry.space_group_name_H-M   'P 1'
#
loop_
_entity.id
_entity.type
_entity.pdbx_description
1 polymer ?
#
loop_
_entity_poly.entity_id
_entity_poly.type
_entity_poly.pdbx_seq_one_letter_code
_entity_poly.pdbx_strand_id
1 'polypeptide(L)'
;MTDYEAEHNLAPSSASTITAPSRRHLPDLATFYSSLRSVEAPTNVEPLPVNVEASYVLLAEALRANDNPSETVEHMLANLLEGAANPPTRVEGVSEAFLDGLERVKKSSLGDGMCPICGEKFVDDPYPLVVRLPCHPDHKFDLECIKPWLKLNPTCPMDRKNLVKKKTPPPPPADEEEEDYDEYYA
;
A
#
# COMPACT_ATOMS: atom_id res chain seq x y z
N MET A 1 11.32 51.23 -1.76
CA MET A 1 10.56 50.09 -1.22
C MET A 1 11.61 49.12 -0.73
N THR A 2 11.84 49.08 0.58
CA THR A 2 12.78 48.15 1.21
C THR A 2 12.14 46.77 1.21
N ASP A 3 12.90 45.79 0.75
CA ASP A 3 12.44 44.42 0.53
C ASP A 3 12.20 43.75 1.89
N TYR A 4 11.02 43.15 2.08
CA TYR A 4 10.54 42.52 3.33
C TYR A 4 11.55 41.54 3.92
N GLU A 5 12.34 40.90 3.07
CA GLU A 5 13.34 39.89 3.42
C GLU A 5 14.47 40.45 4.30
N ALA A 6 14.86 41.72 4.09
CA ALA A 6 15.94 42.37 4.83
C ALA A 6 15.53 42.77 6.26
N GLU A 7 14.24 43.05 6.49
CA GLU A 7 13.71 43.45 7.82
C GLU A 7 13.53 42.25 8.75
N HIS A 8 13.49 41.03 8.20
CA HIS A 8 13.18 39.81 8.96
C HIS A 8 14.35 38.84 9.13
N ASN A 9 15.60 39.23 8.80
CA ASN A 9 16.79 38.35 8.87
C ASN A 9 16.56 37.00 8.18
N LEU A 10 15.72 36.98 7.16
CA LEU A 10 15.53 35.79 6.34
C LEU A 10 16.69 35.78 5.36
N ALA A 11 17.52 34.74 5.42
CA ALA A 11 18.52 34.53 4.39
C ALA A 11 17.77 34.47 3.04
N PRO A 12 18.24 35.17 1.98
CA PRO A 12 17.67 34.99 0.66
C PRO A 12 17.80 33.50 0.39
N SER A 13 16.65 32.84 0.28
CA SER A 13 16.59 31.43 -0.07
C SER A 13 17.20 31.36 -1.46
N SER A 14 18.52 31.15 -1.53
CA SER A 14 19.12 30.52 -2.67
C SER A 14 18.28 29.28 -2.82
N ALA A 15 17.41 29.30 -3.83
CA ALA A 15 16.73 28.12 -4.28
C ALA A 15 17.85 27.12 -4.54
N SER A 16 18.17 26.31 -3.52
CA SER A 16 18.84 25.06 -3.69
C SER A 16 17.90 24.36 -4.64
N THR A 17 18.24 24.43 -5.92
CA THR A 17 17.91 23.40 -6.87
C THR A 17 18.56 22.16 -6.28
N ILE A 18 17.87 21.56 -5.32
CA ILE A 18 17.96 20.14 -5.08
C ILE A 18 17.40 19.59 -6.38
N THR A 19 18.27 19.49 -7.40
CA THR A 19 18.15 18.46 -8.40
C THR A 19 18.24 17.17 -7.60
N ALA A 20 17.11 16.78 -7.02
CA ALA A 20 16.94 15.45 -6.49
C ALA A 20 17.38 14.53 -7.63
N PRO A 21 18.25 13.54 -7.37
CA PRO A 21 18.57 12.56 -8.39
C PRO A 21 17.23 12.06 -8.94
N SER A 22 17.08 12.15 -10.27
CA SER A 22 15.84 11.85 -10.98
C SER A 22 15.35 10.48 -10.53
N ARG A 23 14.50 10.47 -9.50
CA ARG A 23 13.77 9.30 -9.09
C ARG A 23 12.86 9.07 -10.28
N ARG A 24 13.17 8.07 -11.09
CA ARG A 24 12.19 7.45 -12.01
C ARG A 24 11.14 6.69 -11.19
N HIS A 25 10.69 7.32 -10.11
CA HIS A 25 9.64 6.85 -9.26
C HIS A 25 8.35 7.09 -10.03
N LEU A 26 7.51 6.07 -9.95
CA LEU A 26 6.07 6.13 -10.11
C LEU A 26 5.54 7.58 -9.95
N PRO A 27 4.69 8.06 -10.89
CA PRO A 27 4.21 9.44 -10.87
C PRO A 27 3.57 9.81 -9.52
N ASP A 28 3.54 11.11 -9.24
CA ASP A 28 3.07 11.65 -7.96
C ASP A 28 1.72 11.06 -7.54
N LEU A 29 1.74 10.29 -6.46
CA LEU A 29 0.58 9.61 -5.90
C LEU A 29 -0.25 10.52 -4.97
N ALA A 30 0.02 11.82 -4.90
CA ALA A 30 -0.72 12.76 -4.05
C ALA A 30 -2.23 12.70 -4.28
N THR A 31 -2.68 12.70 -5.54
CA THR A 31 -4.11 12.60 -5.91
C THR A 31 -4.71 11.27 -5.45
N PHE A 32 -3.96 10.18 -5.63
CA PHE A 32 -4.35 8.86 -5.16
C PHE A 32 -4.54 8.83 -3.64
N TYR A 33 -3.56 9.31 -2.86
CA TYR A 33 -3.66 9.34 -1.40
C TYR A 33 -4.77 10.27 -0.89
N SER A 34 -5.06 11.36 -1.59
CA SER A 34 -6.19 12.22 -1.27
C SER A 34 -7.53 11.50 -1.47
N SER A 35 -7.67 10.73 -2.55
CA SER A 35 -8.85 9.88 -2.80
C SER A 35 -8.96 8.77 -1.75
N LEU A 36 -7.85 8.11 -1.43
CA LEU A 36 -7.77 7.02 -0.45
C LEU A 36 -8.22 7.46 0.94
N ARG A 37 -7.88 8.68 1.38
CA ARG A 37 -8.34 9.23 2.67
C ARG A 37 -9.86 9.33 2.77
N SER A 38 -10.55 9.62 1.66
CA SER A 38 -12.01 9.62 1.61
C SER A 38 -12.61 8.21 1.75
N VAL A 39 -11.82 7.18 1.45
CA VAL A 39 -12.20 5.77 1.58
C VAL A 39 -11.83 5.20 2.95
N GLU A 40 -10.69 5.61 3.52
CA GLU A 40 -10.20 5.20 4.85
C GLU A 40 -10.82 5.96 6.02
N ALA A 41 -11.62 7.00 5.76
CA ALA A 41 -12.17 7.86 6.82
C ALA A 41 -12.89 7.01 7.89
N PRO A 42 -12.60 7.22 9.20
CA PRO A 42 -13.14 6.43 10.29
C PRO A 42 -14.59 6.82 10.62
N THR A 43 -15.39 7.12 9.62
CA THR A 43 -16.81 7.39 9.77
C THR A 43 -17.57 6.07 9.72
N ASN A 44 -18.68 5.98 10.46
CA ASN A 44 -19.60 4.84 10.36
C ASN A 44 -20.39 4.84 9.03
N VAL A 45 -19.91 5.59 8.04
CA VAL A 45 -20.55 5.84 6.75
C VAL A 45 -19.75 5.08 5.71
N GLU A 46 -20.43 4.27 4.92
CA GLU A 46 -19.80 3.55 3.81
C GLU A 46 -19.27 4.55 2.78
N PRO A 47 -18.06 4.34 2.24
CA PRO A 47 -17.50 5.22 1.24
C PRO A 47 -18.38 5.16 -0.02
N LEU A 48 -18.56 6.31 -0.68
CA LEU A 48 -19.27 6.35 -1.95
C LEU A 48 -18.54 5.48 -2.98
N PRO A 49 -19.25 4.66 -3.78
CA PRO A 49 -18.63 3.77 -4.77
C PRO A 49 -17.68 4.51 -5.73
N VAL A 50 -18.02 5.74 -6.12
CA VAL A 50 -17.18 6.60 -6.99
C VAL A 50 -15.81 6.91 -6.37
N ASN A 51 -15.73 7.05 -5.04
CA ASN A 51 -14.46 7.31 -4.36
C ASN A 51 -13.58 6.05 -4.34
N VAL A 52 -14.21 4.88 -4.17
CA VAL A 52 -13.53 3.59 -4.24
C VAL A 52 -13.00 3.38 -5.65
N GLU A 53 -13.86 3.47 -6.67
CA GLU A 53 -13.49 3.37 -8.08
C GLU A 53 -12.33 4.31 -8.44
N ALA A 54 -12.43 5.60 -8.05
CA ALA A 54 -11.38 6.58 -8.30
C ALA A 54 -10.03 6.16 -7.71
N SER A 55 -10.01 5.57 -6.51
CA SER A 55 -8.76 5.11 -5.89
C SER A 55 -8.09 3.99 -6.71
N TYR A 56 -8.87 3.06 -7.28
CA TYR A 56 -8.35 2.00 -8.16
C TYR A 56 -7.86 2.55 -9.50
N VAL A 57 -8.63 3.44 -10.12
CA VAL A 57 -8.29 4.05 -11.42
C VAL A 57 -7.01 4.89 -11.32
N LEU A 58 -6.88 5.72 -10.27
CA LEU A 58 -5.71 6.57 -10.08
C LEU A 58 -4.44 5.76 -9.87
N LEU A 59 -4.50 4.65 -9.13
CA LEU A 59 -3.34 3.77 -8.98
C LEU A 59 -3.01 3.03 -10.28
N ALA A 60 -4.02 2.60 -11.04
CA ALA A 60 -3.82 1.96 -12.33
C ALA A 60 -3.16 2.92 -13.33
N GLU A 61 -3.58 4.19 -13.36
CA GLU A 61 -2.96 5.22 -14.19
C GLU A 61 -1.51 5.47 -13.80
N ALA A 62 -1.22 5.55 -12.49
CA ALA A 62 0.14 5.72 -12.01
C ALA A 62 1.06 4.55 -12.43
N LEU A 63 0.57 3.31 -12.33
CA LEU A 63 1.32 2.12 -12.75
C LEU A 63 1.49 2.01 -14.27
N ARG A 64 0.54 2.50 -15.07
CA ARG A 64 0.66 2.57 -16.54
C ARG A 64 1.72 3.55 -17.01
N ALA A 65 1.93 4.62 -16.28
CA ALA A 65 2.95 5.63 -16.58
C ALA A 65 4.37 5.17 -16.24
N ASN A 66 4.53 3.96 -15.70
CA ASN A 66 5.82 3.40 -15.40
C ASN A 66 6.55 2.96 -16.68
N ASP A 67 7.79 3.42 -16.84
CA ASP A 67 8.58 3.21 -18.07
C ASP A 67 8.97 1.75 -18.32
N ASN A 68 8.96 0.90 -17.28
CA ASN A 68 9.37 -0.51 -17.36
C ASN A 68 8.27 -1.45 -16.83
N PRO A 69 7.22 -1.73 -17.62
CA PRO A 69 6.18 -2.65 -17.21
C PRO A 69 6.74 -4.07 -17.11
N SER A 70 6.76 -4.62 -15.90
CA SER A 70 7.02 -6.04 -15.65
C SER A 70 5.72 -6.84 -15.72
N GLU A 71 5.80 -8.17 -15.85
CA GLU A 71 4.65 -9.07 -15.75
C GLU A 71 3.86 -8.85 -14.42
N THR A 72 4.58 -8.46 -13.35
CA THR A 72 3.96 -8.12 -12.07
C THR A 72 3.08 -6.87 -12.19
N VAL A 73 3.58 -5.82 -12.86
CA VAL A 73 2.83 -4.58 -13.09
C VAL A 73 1.61 -4.83 -13.98
N GLU A 74 1.75 -5.62 -15.04
CA GLU A 74 0.62 -5.98 -15.91
C GLU A 74 -0.50 -6.69 -15.13
N HIS A 75 -0.12 -7.63 -14.26
CA HIS A 75 -1.08 -8.31 -13.40
C HIS A 75 -1.72 -7.34 -12.38
N MET A 76 -0.94 -6.46 -11.77
CA MET A 76 -1.46 -5.42 -10.88
C MET A 76 -2.47 -4.52 -11.60
N LEU A 77 -2.17 -4.10 -12.83
CA LEU A 77 -3.08 -3.30 -13.65
C LEU A 77 -4.39 -4.02 -13.94
N ALA A 78 -4.34 -5.30 -14.32
CA ALA A 78 -5.54 -6.08 -14.56
C ALA A 78 -6.45 -6.15 -13.32
N ASN A 79 -5.87 -6.43 -12.16
CA ASN A 79 -6.61 -6.46 -10.89
C ASN A 79 -7.21 -5.09 -10.52
N LEU A 80 -6.48 -3.99 -10.74
CA LEU A 80 -6.99 -2.66 -10.42
C LEU A 80 -8.13 -2.24 -11.34
N LEU A 81 -8.04 -2.59 -12.63
CA LEU A 81 -9.11 -2.30 -13.59
C LEU A 81 -10.37 -3.13 -13.30
N GLU A 82 -10.21 -4.38 -12.89
CA GLU A 82 -11.33 -5.20 -12.43
C GLU A 82 -11.97 -4.64 -11.15
N GLY A 83 -11.14 -4.20 -10.19
CA GLY A 83 -11.60 -3.54 -8.97
C GLY A 83 -12.26 -2.18 -9.23
N ALA A 84 -11.85 -1.45 -10.27
CA ALA A 84 -12.52 -0.23 -10.69
C ALA A 84 -13.87 -0.52 -11.37
N ALA A 85 -13.94 -1.55 -12.21
CA ALA A 85 -15.19 -1.94 -12.89
C ALA A 85 -16.24 -2.49 -11.92
N ASN A 86 -15.80 -3.18 -10.86
CA ASN A 86 -16.65 -3.73 -9.82
C ASN A 86 -16.14 -3.28 -8.44
N PRO A 87 -16.37 -2.02 -8.04
CA PRO A 87 -15.83 -1.48 -6.81
C PRO A 87 -16.39 -2.20 -5.58
N PRO A 88 -15.52 -2.69 -4.67
CA PRO A 88 -15.99 -3.30 -3.44
C PRO A 88 -16.64 -2.26 -2.53
N THR A 89 -17.57 -2.68 -1.68
CA THR A 89 -18.23 -1.80 -0.68
C THR A 89 -17.22 -1.14 0.26
N ARG A 90 -16.14 -1.84 0.58
CA ARG A 90 -15.03 -1.33 1.40
C ARG A 90 -13.71 -1.90 0.90
N VAL A 91 -12.67 -1.08 0.99
CA VAL A 91 -11.30 -1.49 0.71
C VAL A 91 -10.79 -2.35 1.87
N GLU A 92 -10.43 -3.61 1.58
CA GLU A 92 -9.89 -4.57 2.55
C GLU A 92 -8.38 -4.36 2.84
N GLY A 93 -7.77 -3.32 2.27
CA GLY A 93 -6.34 -3.04 2.34
C GLY A 93 -5.73 -3.05 3.73
N VAL A 94 -4.41 -2.99 3.74
CA VAL A 94 -3.56 -3.20 4.90
C VAL A 94 -3.45 -1.92 5.75
N SER A 95 -3.44 -2.08 7.08
CA SER A 95 -3.27 -0.96 8.01
C SER A 95 -1.85 -0.38 7.99
N GLU A 96 -1.72 0.91 8.35
CA GLU A 96 -0.41 1.56 8.41
C GLU A 96 0.55 0.84 9.38
N ALA A 97 0.04 0.39 10.52
CA ALA A 97 0.83 -0.35 11.51
C ALA A 97 1.40 -1.67 10.96
N PHE A 98 0.71 -2.33 10.04
CA PHE A 98 1.26 -3.53 9.39
C PHE A 98 2.38 -3.17 8.42
N LEU A 99 2.22 -2.08 7.65
CA LEU A 99 3.27 -1.59 6.74
C LEU A 99 4.54 -1.20 7.50
N ASP A 100 4.38 -0.53 8.65
CA ASP A 100 5.49 -0.15 9.52
C ASP A 100 6.19 -1.35 10.17
N GLY A 101 5.42 -2.44 10.41
CA GLY A 101 5.92 -3.69 10.96
C GLY A 101 6.59 -4.62 9.94
N LEU A 102 6.61 -4.27 8.65
CA LEU A 102 7.30 -5.06 7.64
C LEU A 102 8.81 -5.11 7.89
N GLU A 103 9.41 -6.26 7.58
CA GLU A 103 10.84 -6.44 7.77
C GLU A 103 11.64 -5.59 6.79
N ARG A 104 12.46 -4.69 7.35
CA ARG A 104 13.38 -3.83 6.58
C ARG A 104 14.65 -4.59 6.24
N VAL A 105 15.01 -4.59 4.97
CA VAL A 105 16.21 -5.28 4.47
C VAL A 105 17.34 -4.28 4.26
N LYS A 106 18.52 -4.56 4.82
CA LYS A 106 19.69 -3.65 4.72
C LYS A 106 20.31 -3.72 3.34
N LYS A 107 20.70 -2.57 2.77
CA LYS A 107 21.35 -2.44 1.45
C LYS A 107 22.48 -3.46 1.21
N SER A 108 23.29 -3.77 2.23
CA SER A 108 24.39 -4.74 2.14
C SER A 108 23.96 -6.18 1.80
N SER A 109 22.70 -6.54 2.02
CA SER A 109 22.14 -7.87 1.76
C SER A 109 21.28 -7.96 0.50
N LEU A 110 21.15 -6.85 -0.26
CA LEU A 110 20.28 -6.78 -1.43
C LEU A 110 20.93 -7.32 -2.71
N GLY A 111 22.27 -7.38 -2.77
CA GLY A 111 22.99 -7.81 -3.97
C GLY A 111 22.55 -7.02 -5.21
N ASP A 112 22.43 -7.69 -6.36
CA ASP A 112 21.92 -7.10 -7.62
C ASP A 112 20.39 -7.16 -7.76
N GLY A 113 19.66 -7.22 -6.63
CA GLY A 113 18.20 -7.23 -6.65
C GLY A 113 17.59 -5.95 -7.23
N MET A 114 16.44 -6.09 -7.90
CA MET A 114 15.66 -5.00 -8.46
C MET A 114 14.21 -5.04 -7.96
N CYS A 115 13.58 -3.88 -7.88
CA CYS A 115 12.16 -3.78 -7.53
C CYS A 115 11.31 -4.24 -8.72
N PRO A 116 10.43 -5.24 -8.55
CA PRO A 116 9.60 -5.73 -9.65
C PRO A 116 8.50 -4.74 -10.06
N ILE A 117 8.24 -3.69 -9.28
CA ILE A 117 7.25 -2.66 -9.60
C ILE A 117 7.89 -1.56 -10.44
N CYS A 118 8.90 -0.84 -9.94
CA CYS A 118 9.53 0.26 -10.70
C CYS A 118 10.64 -0.18 -11.67
N GLY A 119 11.14 -1.43 -11.55
CA GLY A 119 12.20 -1.97 -12.41
C GLY A 119 13.60 -1.44 -12.09
N GLU A 120 13.77 -0.62 -11.06
CA GLU A 120 15.06 -0.04 -10.66
C GLU A 120 15.82 -0.99 -9.73
N LYS A 121 17.16 -0.95 -9.79
CA LYS A 121 17.99 -1.73 -8.87
C LYS A 121 18.03 -1.05 -7.51
N PHE A 122 17.92 -1.85 -6.44
CA PHE A 122 17.96 -1.30 -5.10
C PHE A 122 19.32 -0.69 -4.71
N VAL A 123 20.39 -1.08 -5.40
CA VAL A 123 21.73 -0.55 -5.14
C VAL A 123 21.91 0.86 -5.71
N ASP A 124 21.18 1.19 -6.77
CA ASP A 124 21.29 2.45 -7.50
C ASP A 124 20.60 3.59 -6.73
N ASP A 125 19.68 3.29 -5.82
CA ASP A 125 19.10 4.25 -4.89
C ASP A 125 20.12 4.62 -3.77
N PRO A 126 20.39 5.92 -3.52
CA PRO A 126 21.17 6.35 -2.36
C PRO A 126 20.54 5.97 -1.01
N TYR A 127 19.20 5.91 -0.90
CA TYR A 127 18.48 5.63 0.34
C TYR A 127 17.40 4.54 0.16
N PRO A 128 17.77 3.30 -0.19
CA PRO A 128 16.82 2.26 -0.53
C PRO A 128 16.00 1.85 0.70
N LEU A 129 14.69 2.08 0.62
CA LEU A 129 13.72 1.68 1.63
C LEU A 129 13.08 0.36 1.22
N VAL A 130 13.83 -0.73 1.34
CA VAL A 130 13.38 -2.06 0.90
C VAL A 130 12.75 -2.84 2.03
N VAL A 131 11.56 -3.36 1.76
CA VAL A 131 10.80 -4.22 2.66
C VAL A 131 10.64 -5.61 2.07
N ARG A 132 10.62 -6.60 2.96
CA ARG A 132 10.34 -8.00 2.62
C ARG A 132 8.92 -8.35 3.06
N LEU A 133 8.13 -8.90 2.13
CA LEU A 133 6.79 -9.40 2.44
C LEU A 133 6.87 -10.77 3.15
N PRO A 134 5.95 -11.07 4.09
CA PRO A 134 5.96 -12.33 4.83
C PRO A 134 5.60 -13.57 3.99
N CYS A 135 5.18 -13.40 2.73
CA CYS A 135 4.75 -14.50 1.87
C CYS A 135 5.91 -15.33 1.29
N HIS A 136 7.05 -14.72 0.99
CA HIS A 136 8.25 -15.40 0.47
C HIS A 136 9.53 -14.59 0.75
N PRO A 137 10.68 -15.23 1.05
CA PRO A 137 11.94 -14.51 1.30
C PRO A 137 12.44 -13.64 0.13
N ASP A 138 12.05 -13.98 -1.10
CA ASP A 138 12.46 -13.26 -2.32
C ASP A 138 11.52 -12.12 -2.71
N HIS A 139 10.37 -11.99 -2.04
CA HIS A 139 9.40 -10.93 -2.31
C HIS A 139 9.83 -9.64 -1.62
N LYS A 140 10.75 -8.93 -2.28
CA LYS A 140 11.33 -7.66 -1.84
C LYS A 140 10.87 -6.54 -2.76
N PHE A 141 10.47 -5.42 -2.16
CA PHE A 141 9.98 -4.25 -2.88
C PHE A 141 10.44 -2.99 -2.18
N ASP A 142 10.51 -1.89 -2.92
CA ASP A 142 10.59 -0.58 -2.29
C ASP A 142 9.27 -0.26 -1.58
N LEU A 143 9.37 0.24 -0.36
CA LEU A 143 8.23 0.58 0.48
C LEU A 143 7.29 1.56 -0.24
N GLU A 144 7.85 2.54 -0.94
CA GLU A 144 7.07 3.54 -1.69
C GLU A 144 6.30 2.93 -2.87
N CYS A 145 6.84 1.87 -3.50
CA CYS A 145 6.19 1.20 -4.62
C CYS A 145 5.11 0.21 -4.18
N ILE A 146 5.34 -0.53 -3.10
CA ILE A 146 4.42 -1.58 -2.63
C ILE A 146 3.30 -1.03 -1.73
N LYS A 147 3.54 0.08 -1.01
CA LYS A 147 2.56 0.69 -0.10
C LYS A 147 1.22 1.05 -0.77
N PRO A 148 1.17 1.70 -1.94
CA PRO A 148 -0.08 2.03 -2.63
C PRO A 148 -0.90 0.79 -2.97
N TRP A 149 -0.22 -0.27 -3.40
CA TRP A 149 -0.85 -1.55 -3.69
C TRP A 149 -1.47 -2.17 -2.44
N LEU A 150 -0.70 -2.25 -1.35
CA LEU A 150 -1.16 -2.87 -0.10
C LEU A 150 -2.30 -2.11 0.56
N LYS A 151 -2.38 -0.79 0.34
CA LYS A 151 -3.48 0.04 0.81
C LYS A 151 -4.82 -0.27 0.14
N LEU A 152 -4.81 -0.79 -1.09
CA LEU A 152 -6.03 -1.24 -1.77
C LEU A 152 -6.25 -2.75 -1.65
N ASN A 153 -5.18 -3.54 -1.80
CA ASN A 153 -5.22 -4.98 -1.93
C ASN A 153 -4.35 -5.64 -0.84
N PRO A 154 -4.91 -6.49 0.04
CA PRO A 154 -4.14 -7.19 1.07
C PRO A 154 -3.33 -8.38 0.54
N THR A 155 -3.06 -8.46 -0.76
CA THR A 155 -2.39 -9.57 -1.43
C THR A 155 -1.03 -9.17 -1.97
N CYS A 156 -0.11 -10.12 -2.04
CA CYS A 156 1.18 -9.89 -2.71
C CYS A 156 1.00 -9.81 -4.24
N PRO A 157 1.62 -8.84 -4.92
CA PRO A 157 1.47 -8.70 -6.38
C PRO A 157 2.16 -9.81 -7.18
N MET A 158 3.10 -10.56 -6.58
CA MET A 158 3.83 -11.65 -7.25
C MET A 158 3.16 -13.02 -7.08
N ASP A 159 2.79 -13.41 -5.85
CA ASP A 159 2.22 -14.74 -5.57
C ASP A 159 0.74 -14.74 -5.16
N ARG A 160 0.10 -13.57 -5.14
CA ARG A 160 -1.32 -13.38 -4.81
C ARG A 160 -1.73 -13.87 -3.41
N LYS A 161 -0.78 -14.23 -2.54
CA LYS A 161 -1.10 -14.67 -1.17
C LYS A 161 -1.59 -13.49 -0.33
N ASN A 162 -2.63 -13.73 0.46
CA ASN A 162 -3.13 -12.74 1.41
C ASN A 162 -2.12 -12.57 2.57
N LEU A 163 -1.75 -11.33 2.83
CA LEU A 163 -0.75 -10.95 3.83
C LEU A 163 -1.39 -10.70 5.20
N VAL A 164 -2.71 -10.52 5.27
CA VAL A 164 -3.46 -10.28 6.49
C VAL A 164 -4.16 -11.56 6.90
N LYS A 165 -3.72 -12.18 8.00
CA LYS A 165 -4.49 -13.26 8.62
C LYS A 165 -5.73 -12.64 9.27
N LYS A 166 -6.93 -12.84 8.69
CA LYS A 166 -8.19 -12.46 9.34
C LYS A 166 -8.22 -13.14 10.72
N LYS A 167 -8.32 -12.37 11.81
CA LYS A 167 -8.55 -12.93 13.15
C LYS A 167 -9.88 -13.66 13.07
N THR A 168 -9.87 -14.99 13.18
CA THR A 168 -11.09 -15.76 13.34
C THR A 168 -11.76 -15.29 14.64
N PRO A 169 -13.04 -14.91 14.63
CA PRO A 169 -13.76 -14.67 15.87
C PRO A 169 -13.64 -15.94 16.73
N PRO A 170 -13.43 -15.81 18.05
CA PRO A 170 -13.39 -16.97 18.94
C PRO A 170 -14.68 -17.79 18.72
N PRO A 171 -14.59 -19.13 18.69
CA PRO A 171 -15.77 -19.97 18.57
C PRO A 171 -16.77 -19.55 19.66
N PRO A 172 -18.08 -19.49 19.34
CA PRO A 172 -19.09 -19.22 20.36
C PRO A 172 -18.89 -20.23 21.51
N PRO A 173 -19.02 -19.79 22.77
CA PRO A 173 -18.92 -20.70 23.91
C PRO A 173 -19.90 -21.85 23.67
N ALA A 174 -19.43 -23.09 23.83
CA ALA A 174 -20.27 -24.25 23.67
C ALA A 174 -21.41 -24.18 24.69
N ASP A 175 -22.63 -24.22 24.19
CA ASP A 175 -23.86 -24.24 24.97
C ASP A 175 -23.88 -25.56 25.77
N GLU A 176 -23.47 -25.52 27.05
CA GLU A 176 -23.46 -26.69 27.97
C GLU A 176 -24.84 -26.94 28.63
N GLU A 177 -25.96 -26.65 27.98
CA GLU A 177 -27.29 -26.82 28.60
C GLU A 177 -28.35 -27.37 27.64
N GLU A 178 -28.36 -28.69 27.37
CA GLU A 178 -29.59 -29.34 26.88
C GLU A 178 -29.68 -30.88 27.08
N GLU A 179 -29.03 -31.47 28.09
CA GLU A 179 -29.18 -32.92 28.37
C GLU A 179 -29.33 -33.22 29.87
N ASP A 180 -30.38 -32.71 30.53
CA ASP A 180 -30.82 -33.25 31.84
C ASP A 180 -32.32 -33.01 32.10
N TYR A 181 -33.20 -33.42 31.17
CA TYR A 181 -34.66 -33.39 31.38
C TYR A 181 -35.37 -34.73 31.15
N ASP A 182 -34.66 -35.79 30.74
CA ASP A 182 -35.28 -37.09 30.39
C ASP A 182 -35.22 -38.17 31.50
N GLU A 183 -34.59 -37.92 32.66
CA GLU A 183 -34.42 -38.96 33.70
C GLU A 183 -35.60 -39.07 34.70
N TYR A 184 -36.67 -38.27 34.58
CA TYR A 184 -37.80 -38.29 35.54
C TYR A 184 -39.00 -39.17 35.13
N TYR A 185 -38.94 -39.89 34.00
CA TYR A 185 -40.04 -40.74 33.50
C TYR A 185 -39.62 -42.16 33.09
N ALA A 186 -38.68 -42.77 33.82
CA ALA A 186 -38.33 -44.20 33.69
C ALA A 186 -38.69 -45.00 34.95
#